data_AF-A0A955XTK3-F1
#
_entry.id   AF-A0A955XTK3-F1
#
_cell.length_a   1.000
_cell.length_b   1.000
_cell.length_c   1.000
_cell.angle_alpha   90.00
_cell.angle_beta   90.00
_cell.angle_gamma   90.00
#
_symmetry.space_group_name_H-M   'P 1'
#
loop_
_entity.id
_entity.type
_entity.pdbx_description
1 polymer ?
#
loop_
_entity_poly.entity_id
_entity_poly.type
_entity_poly.pdbx_seq_one_letter_code
_entity_poly.pdbx_strand_id
1 'polypeptide(L)'
;MERIREVHEGADLPVSGARTRGGLWSESFYDYPQMLAAAGARYDASYGTAEVHRQQSFPGYLHGTGRPFELLGENGLPLGLLEFPVLFPNLPGADGLEGVERIMRRSERSHHQVISVQFSSGMFAEPDPLGRFDAWLQVMDMATRRGHQVLSHESYQAFRRARTDVRMRSELSAEEDGPNTTLVVNLEPIGEQLTLRVPAELNGDDFRAARLRTGENTSDLETRTTHVFGIEQVLVNPPESGGRIEVVYR
;
A
#
# COMPACT_ATOMS: atom_id res chain seq x y z
N MET A 1 -3.53 -10.59 31.00
CA MET A 1 -3.67 -10.42 29.54
C MET A 1 -5.00 -9.74 29.29
N GLU A 2 -5.04 -8.42 29.41
CA GLU A 2 -6.27 -7.65 29.30
C GLU A 2 -5.90 -6.26 28.78
N ARG A 3 -5.97 -6.08 27.45
CA ARG A 3 -5.95 -4.77 26.76
C ARG A 3 -6.16 -4.97 25.25
N ILE A 4 -7.41 -5.28 24.87
CA ILE A 4 -7.93 -4.92 23.55
C ILE A 4 -9.42 -4.64 23.75
N ARG A 5 -9.77 -3.36 23.93
CA ARG A 5 -11.10 -2.79 23.63
C ARG A 5 -11.03 -1.27 23.90
N GLU A 6 -10.31 -0.56 23.05
CA GLU A 6 -10.81 0.75 22.62
C GLU A 6 -11.57 0.49 21.32
N VAL A 7 -12.85 0.15 21.45
CA VAL A 7 -13.79 0.30 20.34
C VAL A 7 -14.12 1.79 20.36
N HIS A 8 -13.68 2.53 19.35
CA HIS A 8 -14.09 3.91 19.16
C HIS A 8 -15.63 3.96 19.03
N GLU A 9 -16.29 4.36 20.10
CA GLU A 9 -17.69 4.72 20.09
C GLU A 9 -17.87 5.99 19.22
N GLY A 10 -18.53 5.83 18.08
CA GLY A 10 -19.41 6.86 17.50
C GLY A 10 -18.79 8.19 17.07
N ALA A 11 -17.55 8.24 16.59
CA ALA A 11 -17.17 9.34 15.71
C ALA A 11 -17.78 9.06 14.32
N ASP A 12 -18.58 9.98 13.79
CA ASP A 12 -18.94 10.04 12.36
C ASP A 12 -17.65 10.22 11.56
N LEU A 13 -16.88 9.13 11.42
CA LEU A 13 -15.71 9.13 10.58
C LEU A 13 -16.24 9.21 9.14
N PRO A 14 -15.86 10.27 8.39
CA PRO A 14 -16.32 10.41 7.02
C PRO A 14 -15.93 9.16 6.23
N VAL A 15 -16.87 8.63 5.44
CA VAL A 15 -16.65 7.46 4.59
C VAL A 15 -15.47 7.75 3.66
N SER A 16 -14.32 7.11 3.91
CA SER A 16 -13.10 7.35 3.13
C SER A 16 -13.15 6.66 1.77
N GLY A 17 -13.84 5.52 1.67
CA GLY A 17 -14.06 4.84 0.42
C GLY A 17 -15.17 3.81 0.47
N ALA A 18 -15.46 3.25 -0.71
CA ALA A 18 -16.57 2.33 -0.91
C ALA A 18 -16.18 1.14 -1.78
N ARG A 19 -17.08 0.16 -1.78
CA ARG A 19 -17.03 -0.97 -2.68
C ARG A 19 -18.42 -1.56 -2.90
N THR A 20 -18.78 -1.86 -4.13
CA THR A 20 -20.00 -2.59 -4.45
C THR A 20 -19.87 -4.08 -4.09
N ARG A 21 -20.95 -4.62 -3.54
CA ARG A 21 -21.03 -6.05 -3.25
C ARG A 21 -21.07 -6.84 -4.56
N GLY A 22 -20.23 -7.88 -4.65
CA GLY A 22 -20.12 -8.73 -5.85
C GLY A 22 -19.47 -8.05 -7.05
N GLY A 23 -18.96 -6.82 -6.91
CA GLY A 23 -18.43 -6.03 -8.02
C GLY A 23 -19.52 -5.68 -9.04
N LEU A 24 -20.78 -5.58 -8.59
CA LEU A 24 -21.92 -5.24 -9.44
C LEU A 24 -22.05 -3.72 -9.55
N TRP A 25 -22.29 -3.25 -10.77
CA TRP A 25 -22.51 -1.84 -11.08
C TRP A 25 -23.95 -1.65 -11.56
N SER A 26 -24.49 -0.45 -11.38
CA SER A 26 -25.78 -0.07 -11.97
C SER A 26 -25.70 -0.07 -13.50
N GLU A 27 -26.86 -0.06 -14.17
CA GLU A 27 -26.93 0.09 -15.64
C GLU A 27 -26.29 1.40 -16.11
N SER A 28 -26.35 2.45 -15.27
CA SER A 28 -25.54 3.65 -15.44
C SER A 28 -24.15 3.45 -14.85
N PHE A 29 -23.12 3.65 -15.65
CA PHE A 29 -21.72 3.64 -15.21
C PHE A 29 -21.31 4.89 -14.42
N TYR A 30 -22.18 5.91 -14.35
CA TYR A 30 -21.87 7.22 -13.76
C TYR A 30 -22.59 7.48 -12.45
N ASP A 31 -23.81 6.93 -12.27
CA ASP A 31 -24.65 7.24 -11.10
C ASP A 31 -23.96 6.84 -9.80
N TYR A 32 -23.41 5.63 -9.74
CA TYR A 32 -22.73 5.12 -8.55
C TYR A 32 -21.49 5.97 -8.16
N PRO A 33 -20.51 6.22 -9.05
CA PRO A 33 -19.39 7.11 -8.74
C PRO A 33 -19.82 8.52 -8.33
N GLN A 34 -20.86 9.08 -8.97
CA GLN A 34 -21.37 10.41 -8.62
C GLN A 34 -21.98 10.43 -7.22
N MET A 35 -22.74 9.39 -6.85
CA MET A 35 -23.27 9.25 -5.49
C MET A 35 -22.14 9.16 -4.45
N LEU A 36 -21.09 8.39 -4.73
CA LEU A 36 -19.93 8.30 -3.85
C LEU A 36 -19.20 9.63 -3.69
N ALA A 37 -18.95 10.32 -4.81
CA ALA A 37 -18.30 11.62 -4.80
C ALA A 37 -19.14 12.67 -4.03
N ALA A 38 -20.47 12.67 -4.22
CA ALA A 38 -21.39 13.53 -3.48
C ALA A 38 -21.41 13.21 -1.96
N ALA A 39 -21.19 11.96 -1.59
CA ALA A 39 -21.04 11.53 -0.20
C ALA A 39 -19.65 11.84 0.40
N GLY A 40 -18.73 12.42 -0.38
CA GLY A 40 -17.38 12.78 0.07
C GLY A 40 -16.41 11.60 0.13
N ALA A 41 -16.72 10.46 -0.51
CA ALA A 41 -15.79 9.35 -0.63
C ALA A 41 -14.55 9.75 -1.42
N ARG A 42 -13.39 9.22 -1.02
CA ARG A 42 -12.09 9.53 -1.65
C ARG A 42 -11.63 8.44 -2.60
N TYR A 43 -12.13 7.22 -2.42
CA TYR A 43 -11.84 6.11 -3.29
C TYR A 43 -12.99 5.11 -3.43
N ASP A 44 -12.95 4.35 -4.52
CA ASP A 44 -13.74 3.15 -4.75
C ASP A 44 -12.82 1.98 -5.05
N ALA A 45 -13.24 0.76 -4.70
CA ALA A 45 -12.52 -0.48 -4.99
C ALA A 45 -13.47 -1.54 -5.55
N SER A 46 -14.43 -1.12 -6.37
CA SER A 46 -15.46 -2.00 -6.94
C SER A 46 -15.04 -2.57 -8.28
N TYR A 47 -14.10 -1.94 -8.96
CA TYR A 47 -13.65 -2.38 -10.25
C TYR A 47 -12.71 -3.57 -10.08
N GLY A 48 -13.06 -4.71 -10.67
CA GLY A 48 -12.28 -5.94 -10.58
C GLY A 48 -12.85 -7.00 -11.49
N THR A 49 -12.36 -8.24 -11.38
CA THR A 49 -13.11 -9.34 -11.99
C THR A 49 -14.40 -9.54 -11.23
N ALA A 50 -15.54 -9.33 -11.90
CA ALA A 50 -16.81 -9.71 -11.33
C ALA A 50 -16.79 -11.22 -11.00
N GLU A 51 -17.42 -11.60 -9.89
CA GLU A 51 -17.51 -12.99 -9.42
C GLU A 51 -18.11 -13.93 -10.47
N VAL A 52 -18.90 -13.40 -11.39
CA VAL A 52 -19.50 -14.13 -12.52
C VAL A 52 -18.48 -14.60 -13.56
N HIS A 53 -17.26 -14.04 -13.59
CA HIS A 53 -16.19 -14.46 -14.49
C HIS A 53 -15.32 -15.61 -13.94
N ARG A 54 -15.71 -16.26 -12.83
CA ARG A 54 -15.04 -17.43 -12.21
C ARG A 54 -14.67 -18.57 -13.17
N GLN A 55 -15.30 -18.66 -14.35
CA GLN A 55 -15.09 -19.74 -15.33
C GLN A 55 -14.07 -19.42 -16.43
N GLN A 56 -13.49 -18.22 -16.49
CA GLN A 56 -12.50 -17.87 -17.49
C GLN A 56 -11.09 -17.92 -16.88
N SER A 57 -10.18 -18.68 -17.52
CA SER A 57 -8.81 -18.98 -17.06
C SER A 57 -7.86 -17.78 -16.95
N PHE A 58 -8.39 -16.56 -16.93
CA PHE A 58 -7.65 -15.33 -16.73
C PHE A 58 -8.42 -14.42 -15.76
N PRO A 59 -7.94 -14.23 -14.52
CA PRO A 59 -8.58 -13.35 -13.57
C PRO A 59 -8.02 -11.93 -13.74
N GLY A 60 -8.90 -10.95 -13.79
CA GLY A 60 -8.62 -9.54 -13.50
C GLY A 60 -8.88 -8.61 -14.66
N TYR A 61 -9.22 -7.37 -14.31
CA TYR A 61 -9.07 -6.18 -15.16
C TYR A 61 -7.74 -6.27 -15.94
N LEU A 62 -7.84 -6.60 -17.25
CA LEU A 62 -6.70 -6.72 -18.18
C LEU A 62 -6.29 -5.37 -18.78
N HIS A 63 -6.80 -4.27 -18.22
CA HIS A 63 -6.48 -2.94 -18.68
C HIS A 63 -5.60 -2.22 -17.65
N GLY A 64 -4.54 -1.56 -18.13
CA GLY A 64 -3.79 -0.62 -17.32
C GLY A 64 -2.61 -1.17 -16.51
N THR A 65 -1.99 -0.24 -15.79
CA THR A 65 -0.69 -0.36 -15.14
C THR A 65 -0.76 -0.96 -13.73
N GLY A 66 -1.93 -1.44 -13.31
CA GLY A 66 -2.21 -1.79 -11.92
C GLY A 66 -2.13 -0.57 -11.00
N ARG A 67 -2.49 0.62 -11.49
CA ARG A 67 -2.49 1.88 -10.72
C ARG A 67 -3.91 2.40 -10.57
N PRO A 68 -4.23 3.06 -9.45
CA PRO A 68 -5.51 3.72 -9.31
C PRO A 68 -5.68 4.83 -10.35
N PHE A 69 -6.91 5.03 -10.81
CA PHE A 69 -7.27 6.05 -11.80
C PHE A 69 -8.43 6.90 -11.31
N GLU A 70 -8.59 8.09 -11.87
CA GLU A 70 -9.71 8.97 -11.52
C GLU A 70 -10.99 8.54 -12.21
N LEU A 71 -12.08 8.42 -11.45
CA LEU A 71 -13.40 8.22 -11.99
C LEU A 71 -13.93 9.53 -12.57
N LEU A 72 -14.56 9.41 -13.74
CA LEU A 72 -15.12 10.54 -14.48
C LEU A 72 -16.64 10.54 -14.34
N GLY A 73 -17.22 11.73 -14.27
CA GLY A 73 -18.67 11.91 -14.32
C GLY A 73 -19.21 11.74 -15.74
N GLU A 74 -20.54 11.84 -15.88
CA GLU A 74 -21.23 11.79 -17.18
C GLU A 74 -20.70 12.84 -18.17
N ASN A 75 -20.27 14.00 -17.68
CA ASN A 75 -19.68 15.08 -18.48
C ASN A 75 -18.18 14.85 -18.82
N GLY A 76 -17.61 13.71 -18.44
CA GLY A 76 -16.20 13.39 -18.63
C GLY A 76 -15.22 14.13 -17.71
N LEU A 77 -15.72 14.93 -16.76
CA LEU A 77 -14.86 15.63 -15.80
C LEU A 77 -14.51 14.72 -14.61
N PRO A 78 -13.31 14.85 -14.02
CA PRO A 78 -12.93 14.10 -12.82
C PRO A 78 -13.86 14.39 -11.63
N LEU A 79 -14.25 13.32 -10.92
CA LEU A 79 -15.08 13.41 -9.72
C LEU A 79 -14.26 13.63 -8.43
N GLY A 80 -12.93 13.66 -8.52
CA GLY A 80 -12.05 13.64 -7.34
C GLY A 80 -12.05 12.31 -6.58
N LEU A 81 -12.61 11.26 -7.21
CA LEU A 81 -12.75 9.90 -6.67
C LEU A 81 -11.77 8.97 -7.40
N LEU A 82 -10.93 8.24 -6.64
CA LEU A 82 -9.99 7.27 -7.22
C LEU A 82 -10.57 5.86 -7.22
N GLU A 83 -10.54 5.19 -8.37
CA GLU A 83 -10.78 3.75 -8.44
C GLU A 83 -9.50 2.98 -8.15
N PHE A 84 -9.57 1.98 -7.28
CA PHE A 84 -8.52 1.02 -6.96
C PHE A 84 -8.89 -0.35 -7.53
N PRO A 85 -8.41 -0.69 -8.74
CA PRO A 85 -8.76 -1.96 -9.36
C PRO A 85 -8.32 -3.13 -8.49
N VAL A 86 -9.21 -4.10 -8.27
CA VAL A 86 -8.99 -5.29 -7.45
C VAL A 86 -8.53 -6.45 -8.33
N LEU A 87 -7.28 -6.87 -8.16
CA LEU A 87 -6.69 -7.97 -8.94
C LEU A 87 -7.16 -9.34 -8.43
N PHE A 88 -7.22 -9.49 -7.11
CA PHE A 88 -7.64 -10.72 -6.45
C PHE A 88 -8.87 -10.45 -5.58
N PRO A 89 -10.09 -10.40 -6.17
CA PRO A 89 -11.32 -10.15 -5.42
C PRO A 89 -11.69 -11.31 -4.50
N ASN A 90 -11.20 -12.52 -4.80
CA ASN A 90 -11.27 -13.65 -3.91
C ASN A 90 -9.88 -14.29 -3.88
N LEU A 91 -9.22 -14.21 -2.73
CA LEU A 91 -7.93 -14.87 -2.57
C LEU A 91 -8.14 -16.38 -2.72
N PRO A 92 -7.37 -17.07 -3.57
CA PRO A 92 -7.44 -18.53 -3.64
C PRO A 92 -7.00 -19.13 -2.30
N GLY A 93 -7.37 -20.39 -2.05
CA GLY A 93 -6.77 -21.15 -0.94
C GLY A 93 -5.26 -21.32 -1.14
N ALA A 94 -4.58 -21.85 -0.12
CA ALA A 94 -3.12 -21.96 -0.09
C ALA A 94 -2.52 -22.58 -1.37
N ASP A 95 -3.15 -23.63 -1.90
CA ASP A 95 -2.67 -24.35 -3.10
C ASP A 95 -2.83 -23.55 -4.42
N GLY A 96 -3.56 -22.43 -4.41
CA GLY A 96 -3.84 -21.61 -5.60
C GLY A 96 -3.04 -20.31 -5.68
N LEU A 97 -2.06 -20.11 -4.81
CA LEU A 97 -1.31 -18.84 -4.71
C LEU A 97 -0.30 -18.59 -5.85
N GLU A 98 -0.07 -19.56 -6.74
CA GLU A 98 0.88 -19.43 -7.86
C GLU A 98 0.59 -18.19 -8.74
N GLY A 99 -0.69 -17.85 -8.91
CA GLY A 99 -1.10 -16.64 -9.64
C GLY A 99 -0.64 -15.35 -8.94
N VAL A 100 -0.81 -15.27 -7.62
CA VAL A 100 -0.39 -14.12 -6.80
C VAL A 100 1.13 -13.99 -6.84
N GLU A 101 1.85 -15.09 -6.61
CA GLU A 101 3.31 -15.10 -6.61
C GLU A 101 3.88 -14.64 -7.97
N ARG A 102 3.30 -15.13 -9.07
CA ARG A 102 3.71 -14.75 -10.42
C ARG A 102 3.54 -13.25 -10.67
N ILE A 103 2.46 -12.63 -10.20
CA ILE A 103 2.26 -11.17 -10.32
C ILE A 103 3.27 -10.43 -9.44
N MET A 104 3.48 -10.84 -8.20
CA MET A 104 4.47 -10.23 -7.30
C MET A 104 5.89 -10.28 -7.88
N ARG A 105 6.30 -11.42 -8.43
CA ARG A 105 7.60 -11.60 -9.11
C ARG A 105 7.72 -10.72 -10.35
N ARG A 106 6.63 -10.50 -11.08
CA ARG A 106 6.63 -9.58 -12.23
C ARG A 106 6.76 -8.13 -11.78
N SER A 107 6.05 -7.75 -10.71
CA SER A 107 6.11 -6.41 -10.14
C SER A 107 7.48 -6.09 -9.55
N GLU A 108 8.19 -7.08 -9.01
CA GLU A 108 9.58 -6.96 -8.53
C GLU A 108 10.54 -6.54 -9.66
N ARG A 109 10.34 -7.08 -10.87
CA ARG A 109 11.22 -6.87 -12.03
C ARG A 109 10.81 -5.72 -12.94
N SER A 110 9.69 -5.05 -12.66
CA SER A 110 9.06 -4.12 -13.60
C SER A 110 8.44 -2.90 -12.90
N HIS A 111 7.55 -2.21 -13.62
CA HIS A 111 6.88 -1.00 -13.17
C HIS A 111 6.14 -1.33 -11.87
N HIS A 112 6.43 -0.60 -10.78
CA HIS A 112 5.74 -0.76 -9.50
C HIS A 112 4.21 -0.79 -9.69
N GLN A 113 3.61 -1.97 -9.64
CA GLN A 113 2.17 -2.19 -9.77
C GLN A 113 1.57 -2.23 -8.36
N VAL A 114 0.38 -1.68 -8.19
CA VAL A 114 -0.41 -1.95 -6.98
C VAL A 114 -1.03 -3.32 -7.13
N ILE A 115 -0.70 -4.22 -6.21
CA ILE A 115 -1.30 -5.54 -6.13
C ILE A 115 -2.38 -5.48 -5.04
N SER A 116 -3.62 -5.39 -5.48
CA SER A 116 -4.79 -5.31 -4.60
C SER A 116 -5.39 -6.69 -4.38
N VAL A 117 -5.51 -7.06 -3.11
CA VAL A 117 -6.10 -8.32 -2.67
C VAL A 117 -7.29 -7.96 -1.80
N GLN A 118 -8.44 -8.57 -2.10
CA GLN A 118 -9.61 -8.48 -1.24
C GLN A 118 -9.58 -9.64 -0.24
N PHE A 119 -9.79 -9.27 1.02
CA PHE A 119 -10.05 -10.19 2.10
C PHE A 119 -11.29 -9.70 2.83
N SER A 120 -12.26 -10.57 3.10
CA SER A 120 -13.51 -10.19 3.77
C SER A 120 -13.88 -11.22 4.82
N SER A 121 -14.48 -10.79 5.93
CA SER A 121 -14.93 -11.70 6.99
C SER A 121 -15.95 -12.74 6.51
N GLY A 122 -16.66 -12.46 5.40
CA GLY A 122 -17.58 -13.42 4.78
C GLY A 122 -16.91 -14.74 4.37
N MET A 123 -15.59 -14.75 4.17
CA MET A 123 -14.86 -15.96 3.86
C MET A 123 -14.86 -16.99 4.99
N PHE A 124 -15.09 -16.57 6.25
CA PHE A 124 -15.17 -17.50 7.38
C PHE A 124 -16.44 -18.34 7.35
N ALA A 125 -17.40 -18.00 6.49
CA ALA A 125 -18.59 -18.80 6.22
C ALA A 125 -18.42 -19.78 5.05
N GLU A 126 -17.26 -19.81 4.40
CA GLU A 126 -16.99 -20.71 3.27
C GLU A 126 -16.49 -22.10 3.71
N PRO A 127 -16.48 -23.11 2.81
CA PRO A 127 -16.13 -24.49 3.18
C PRO A 127 -14.70 -24.68 3.72
N ASP A 128 -13.75 -23.82 3.36
CA ASP A 128 -12.36 -23.87 3.85
C ASP A 128 -11.89 -22.50 4.33
N PRO A 129 -12.32 -22.07 5.53
CA PRO A 129 -11.99 -20.76 6.05
C PRO A 129 -10.54 -20.68 6.56
N LEU A 130 -9.99 -21.80 7.06
CA LEU A 130 -8.63 -21.88 7.58
C LEU A 130 -7.61 -21.84 6.45
N GLY A 131 -7.78 -22.64 5.39
CA GLY A 131 -6.85 -22.62 4.24
C GLY A 131 -6.81 -21.27 3.53
N ARG A 132 -7.91 -20.49 3.56
CA ARG A 132 -7.91 -19.11 3.06
C ARG A 132 -7.25 -18.11 4.00
N PHE A 133 -7.38 -18.29 5.32
CA PHE A 133 -6.64 -17.47 6.29
C PHE A 133 -5.13 -17.73 6.17
N ASP A 134 -4.73 -18.99 6.05
CA ASP A 134 -3.35 -19.39 5.78
C ASP A 134 -2.84 -18.80 4.45
N ALA A 135 -3.69 -18.80 3.41
CA ALA A 135 -3.35 -18.17 2.15
C ALA A 135 -3.09 -16.66 2.32
N TRP A 136 -3.89 -15.96 3.12
CA TRP A 136 -3.71 -14.54 3.39
C TRP A 136 -2.39 -14.28 4.14
N LEU A 137 -2.06 -15.09 5.14
CA LEU A 137 -0.77 -15.02 5.83
C LEU A 137 0.40 -15.26 4.87
N GLN A 138 0.30 -16.27 3.99
CA GLN A 138 1.30 -16.56 2.97
C GLN A 138 1.47 -15.40 1.98
N VAL A 139 0.40 -14.69 1.62
CA VAL A 139 0.49 -13.49 0.77
C VAL A 139 1.24 -12.36 1.45
N MET A 140 1.02 -12.15 2.75
CA MET A 140 1.76 -11.15 3.52
C MET A 140 3.25 -11.51 3.62
N ASP A 141 3.57 -12.77 3.90
CA ASP A 141 4.94 -13.28 3.92
C ASP A 141 5.63 -13.15 2.54
N MET A 142 4.94 -13.51 1.45
CA MET A 142 5.44 -13.33 0.09
C MET A 142 5.70 -11.86 -0.23
N ALA A 143 4.82 -10.95 0.20
CA ALA A 143 5.02 -9.52 0.01
C ALA A 143 6.31 -9.04 0.71
N THR A 144 6.49 -9.40 1.98
CA THR A 144 7.68 -9.06 2.78
C THR A 144 8.96 -9.62 2.15
N ARG A 145 9.00 -10.93 1.85
CA ARG A 145 10.18 -11.59 1.26
C ARG A 145 10.60 -11.01 -0.10
N ARG A 146 9.67 -10.38 -0.81
CA ARG A 146 9.90 -9.77 -2.13
C ARG A 146 10.01 -8.25 -2.09
N GLY A 147 10.07 -7.64 -0.89
CA GLY A 147 10.24 -6.21 -0.72
C GLY A 147 9.03 -5.36 -1.13
N HIS A 148 7.83 -5.95 -1.18
CA HIS A 148 6.59 -5.21 -1.39
C HIS A 148 6.13 -4.55 -0.09
N GLN A 149 5.65 -3.31 -0.18
CA GLN A 149 5.01 -2.64 0.96
C GLN A 149 3.52 -2.97 1.01
N VAL A 150 3.04 -3.43 2.16
CA VAL A 150 1.62 -3.65 2.42
C VAL A 150 1.01 -2.37 3.00
N LEU A 151 -0.02 -1.84 2.34
CA LEU A 151 -0.63 -0.55 2.67
C LEU A 151 -2.16 -0.66 2.64
N SER A 152 -2.84 0.13 3.47
CA SER A 152 -4.27 0.42 3.26
C SER A 152 -4.46 1.32 2.03
N HIS A 153 -5.68 1.42 1.52
CA HIS A 153 -6.00 2.35 0.41
C HIS A 153 -5.66 3.81 0.77
N GLU A 154 -5.97 4.24 1.99
CA GLU A 154 -5.65 5.58 2.49
C GLU A 154 -4.13 5.81 2.55
N SER A 155 -3.39 4.83 3.08
CA SER A 155 -1.93 4.92 3.17
C SER A 155 -1.29 4.96 1.79
N TYR A 156 -1.81 4.20 0.84
CA TYR A 156 -1.34 4.24 -0.55
C TYR A 156 -1.68 5.57 -1.24
N GLN A 157 -2.87 6.13 -1.00
CA GLN A 157 -3.25 7.44 -1.53
C GLN A 157 -2.34 8.54 -0.99
N ALA A 158 -2.04 8.52 0.32
CA ALA A 158 -1.08 9.43 0.94
C ALA A 158 0.32 9.25 0.33
N PHE A 159 0.80 8.02 0.17
CA PHE A 159 2.06 7.72 -0.51
C PHE A 159 2.09 8.28 -1.94
N ARG A 160 1.02 8.11 -2.73
CA ARG A 160 0.96 8.64 -4.09
C ARG A 160 1.05 10.15 -4.16
N ARG A 161 0.33 10.86 -3.29
CA ARG A 161 0.39 12.32 -3.19
C ARG A 161 1.80 12.77 -2.81
N ALA A 162 2.35 12.21 -1.73
CA ALA A 162 3.70 12.48 -1.29
C ALA A 162 4.75 12.21 -2.39
N ARG A 163 4.59 11.14 -3.18
CA ARG A 163 5.50 10.84 -4.30
C ARG A 163 5.46 11.87 -5.42
N THR A 164 4.31 12.51 -5.67
CA THR A 164 4.21 13.62 -6.64
C THR A 164 4.83 14.90 -6.07
N ASP A 165 4.74 15.08 -4.75
CA ASP A 165 5.19 16.29 -4.05
C ASP A 165 6.64 16.16 -3.52
N VAL A 166 7.41 15.19 -4.00
CA VAL A 166 8.79 14.94 -3.55
C VAL A 166 9.67 14.56 -4.72
N ARG A 167 10.89 15.12 -4.75
CA ARG A 167 11.99 14.53 -5.51
C ARG A 167 12.86 13.72 -4.56
N MET A 168 12.94 12.41 -4.83
CA MET A 168 13.70 11.48 -4.01
C MET A 168 14.70 10.71 -4.85
N ARG A 169 15.94 10.59 -4.35
CA ARG A 169 16.94 9.65 -4.85
C ARG A 169 17.46 8.84 -3.69
N SER A 170 17.46 7.52 -3.85
CA SER A 170 17.98 6.59 -2.85
C SER A 170 19.10 5.74 -3.41
N GLU A 171 20.14 5.54 -2.63
CA GLU A 171 21.23 4.63 -2.95
C GLU A 171 21.61 3.81 -1.72
N LEU A 172 21.97 2.55 -1.94
CA LEU A 172 22.61 1.75 -0.90
C LEU A 172 24.10 2.03 -0.96
N SER A 173 24.64 2.58 0.12
CA SER A 173 26.06 2.70 0.36
C SER A 173 26.45 1.62 1.36
N ALA A 174 27.27 0.67 0.94
CA ALA A 174 28.13 -0.02 1.89
C ALA A 174 29.25 0.95 2.27
N GLU A 175 29.53 1.14 3.55
CA GLU A 175 30.78 1.80 3.91
C GLU A 175 31.93 0.92 3.40
N GLU A 176 32.90 1.50 2.66
CA GLU A 176 34.05 0.76 2.12
C GLU A 176 34.86 0.02 3.21
N ASP A 177 34.71 0.42 4.49
CA ASP A 177 35.44 -0.14 5.64
C ASP A 177 34.55 -0.48 6.87
N GLY A 178 33.22 -0.53 6.74
CA GLY A 178 32.28 -0.71 7.86
C GLY A 178 31.29 -1.87 7.69
N PRO A 179 30.85 -2.54 8.77
CA PRO A 179 29.87 -3.64 8.71
C PRO A 179 28.43 -3.17 8.49
N ASN A 180 28.18 -1.87 8.30
CA ASN A 180 26.84 -1.30 8.31
C ASN A 180 26.34 -1.05 6.88
N THR A 181 25.12 -1.48 6.59
CA THR A 181 24.38 -1.08 5.38
C THR A 181 23.79 0.30 5.60
N THR A 182 24.10 1.28 4.74
CA THR A 182 23.49 2.62 4.80
C THR A 182 22.62 2.89 3.58
N LEU A 183 21.35 3.18 3.81
CA LEU A 183 20.45 3.71 2.78
C LEU A 183 20.52 5.24 2.82
N VAL A 184 21.15 5.83 1.80
CA VAL A 184 21.20 7.29 1.64
C VAL A 184 19.99 7.73 0.83
N VAL A 185 19.19 8.64 1.39
CA VAL A 185 17.99 9.22 0.78
C VAL A 185 18.16 10.72 0.66
N ASN A 186 18.30 11.22 -0.56
CA ASN A 186 18.25 12.65 -0.85
C ASN A 186 16.80 13.03 -1.11
N LEU A 187 16.26 13.91 -0.27
CA LEU A 187 14.85 14.29 -0.27
C LEU A 187 14.70 15.81 -0.45
N GLU A 188 13.99 16.21 -1.50
CA GLU A 188 13.58 17.59 -1.75
C GLU A 188 12.04 17.66 -1.69
N PRO A 189 11.46 18.18 -0.59
CA PRO A 189 10.02 18.35 -0.46
C PRO A 189 9.53 19.49 -1.34
N ILE A 190 8.36 19.28 -1.95
CA ILE A 190 7.61 20.31 -2.68
C ILE A 190 6.36 20.73 -1.87
N GLY A 191 5.88 19.88 -0.95
CA GLY A 191 4.69 20.10 -0.12
C GLY A 191 4.91 19.95 1.39
N GLU A 192 3.81 19.83 2.15
CA GLU A 192 3.81 19.79 3.63
C GLU A 192 4.42 18.51 4.24
N GLN A 193 4.60 18.51 5.56
CA GLN A 193 5.28 17.50 6.40
C GLN A 193 5.25 16.08 5.83
N LEU A 194 6.43 15.62 5.43
CA LEU A 194 6.64 14.27 4.94
C LEU A 194 7.09 13.37 6.07
N THR A 195 6.70 12.10 5.99
CA THR A 195 7.28 11.05 6.80
C THR A 195 7.91 10.03 5.87
N LEU A 196 9.21 9.81 6.02
CA LEU A 196 9.90 8.75 5.32
C LEU A 196 9.63 7.43 6.03
N ARG A 197 9.12 6.43 5.31
CA ARG A 197 8.95 5.06 5.82
C ARG A 197 10.07 4.19 5.31
N VAL A 198 10.81 3.57 6.22
CA VAL A 198 11.87 2.60 5.91
C VAL A 198 11.56 1.26 6.57
N PRO A 199 12.02 0.13 6.00
CA PRO A 199 11.84 -1.16 6.66
C PRO A 199 12.63 -1.19 7.98
N ALA A 200 12.14 -1.96 8.95
CA ALA A 200 12.88 -2.17 10.21
C ALA A 200 14.10 -3.08 10.03
N GLU A 201 14.13 -3.90 8.97
CA GLU A 201 15.24 -4.78 8.61
C GLU A 201 15.54 -4.61 7.12
N LEU A 202 16.83 -4.60 6.75
CA LEU A 202 17.28 -4.52 5.38
C LEU A 202 18.46 -5.48 5.16
N ASN A 203 18.29 -6.46 4.27
CA ASN A 203 19.32 -7.48 3.97
C ASN A 203 19.82 -8.26 5.20
N GLY A 204 18.99 -8.46 6.22
CA GLY A 204 19.38 -9.11 7.48
C GLY A 204 19.93 -8.16 8.55
N ASP A 205 20.11 -6.88 8.23
CA ASP A 205 20.59 -5.86 9.16
C ASP A 205 19.39 -5.11 9.77
N ASP A 206 19.38 -4.92 11.10
CA ASP A 206 18.32 -4.19 11.80
C ASP A 206 18.52 -2.67 11.70
N PHE A 207 17.43 -1.91 11.63
CA PHE A 207 17.45 -0.46 11.70
C PHE A 207 18.13 0.00 13.00
N ARG A 208 19.07 0.96 12.88
CA ARG A 208 19.78 1.55 14.02
C ARG A 208 19.47 3.02 14.22
N ALA A 209 19.53 3.80 13.16
CA ALA A 209 19.40 5.24 13.23
C ALA A 209 19.01 5.85 11.88
N ALA A 210 18.41 7.03 11.93
CA ALA A 210 18.28 7.91 10.79
C ALA A 210 18.95 9.24 11.12
N ARG A 211 19.75 9.76 10.20
CA ARG A 211 20.55 10.98 10.39
C ARG A 211 20.34 11.95 9.25
N LEU A 212 20.28 13.23 9.55
CA LEU A 212 20.32 14.30 8.56
C LEU A 212 21.77 14.76 8.39
N ARG A 213 22.23 14.84 7.15
CA ARG A 213 23.54 15.37 6.79
C ARG A 213 23.41 16.71 6.09
N THR A 214 24.04 17.73 6.66
CA THR A 214 24.03 19.11 6.15
C THR A 214 25.47 19.59 6.02
N GLY A 215 26.08 19.35 4.85
CA GLY A 215 27.51 19.56 4.65
C GLY A 215 28.33 18.53 5.43
N GLU A 216 29.18 19.00 6.35
CA GLU A 216 29.98 18.15 7.26
C GLU A 216 29.24 17.79 8.55
N ASN A 217 28.15 18.48 8.87
CA ASN A 217 27.39 18.24 10.10
C ASN A 217 26.41 17.09 9.92
N THR A 218 26.27 16.27 10.96
CA THR A 218 25.32 15.17 11.04
C THR A 218 24.50 15.27 12.32
N SER A 219 23.19 15.09 12.24
CA SER A 219 22.29 15.12 13.39
C SER A 219 21.28 13.97 13.33
N ASP A 220 21.02 13.31 14.46
CA ASP A 220 20.01 12.26 14.54
C ASP A 220 18.60 12.83 14.29
N LEU A 221 17.78 12.08 13.57
CA LEU A 221 16.38 12.39 13.30
C LEU A 221 15.47 11.65 14.28
N GLU A 222 14.31 12.25 14.58
CA GLU A 222 13.27 11.56 15.33
C GLU A 222 12.74 10.38 14.52
N THR A 223 12.62 9.24 15.20
CA THR A 223 12.09 8.01 14.60
C THR A 223 11.04 7.37 15.48
N ARG A 224 10.10 6.66 14.85
CA ARG A 224 9.05 5.89 15.53
C ARG A 224 8.81 4.57 14.82
N THR A 225 8.95 3.48 15.57
CA THR A 225 8.52 2.15 15.11
C THR A 225 7.00 2.07 15.00
N THR A 226 6.51 1.49 13.92
CA THR A 226 5.09 1.19 13.71
C THR A 226 4.93 -0.22 13.15
N HIS A 227 3.76 -0.82 13.37
CA HIS A 227 3.41 -2.10 12.79
C HIS A 227 2.24 -1.89 11.83
N VAL A 228 2.41 -2.34 10.59
CA VAL A 228 1.38 -2.29 9.56
C VAL A 228 1.13 -3.71 9.08
N PHE A 229 -0.03 -4.27 9.40
CA PHE A 229 -0.39 -5.66 9.10
C PHE A 229 0.65 -6.70 9.58
N GLY A 230 1.25 -6.47 10.76
CA GLY A 230 2.25 -7.36 11.34
C GLY A 230 3.67 -7.15 10.80
N ILE A 231 3.87 -6.22 9.85
CA ILE A 231 5.18 -5.85 9.34
C ILE A 231 5.69 -4.64 10.13
N GLU A 232 6.87 -4.76 10.71
CA GLU A 232 7.54 -3.66 11.42
C GLU A 232 8.16 -2.67 10.42
N GLN A 233 7.93 -1.39 10.66
CA GLN A 233 8.47 -0.29 9.86
C GLN A 233 8.95 0.83 10.77
N VAL A 234 9.92 1.61 10.31
CA VAL A 234 10.39 2.80 11.01
C VAL A 234 9.94 4.03 10.24
N LEU A 235 9.24 4.92 10.95
CA LEU A 235 8.89 6.25 10.49
C LEU A 235 10.03 7.19 10.85
N VAL A 236 10.56 7.90 9.86
CA VAL A 236 11.59 8.94 10.01
C VAL A 236 10.95 10.27 9.65
N ASN A 237 11.07 11.27 10.53
CA ASN A 237 10.56 12.61 10.29
C ASN A 237 11.67 13.49 9.69
N PRO A 238 11.72 13.66 8.35
CA PRO A 238 12.65 14.60 7.73
C PRO A 238 12.35 16.06 8.14
N PRO A 239 13.34 16.95 8.08
CA PRO A 239 13.10 18.39 8.19
C PRO A 239 12.23 18.88 7.03
N GLU A 240 11.47 19.96 7.26
CA GLU A 240 10.61 20.59 6.25
C GLU A 240 11.37 21.07 5.01
N SER A 241 12.64 21.42 5.16
CA SER A 241 13.52 21.82 4.05
C SER A 241 14.04 20.65 3.21
N GLY A 242 13.82 19.41 3.66
CA GLY A 242 14.48 18.24 3.11
C GLY A 242 15.97 18.17 3.43
N GLY A 243 16.67 17.28 2.74
CA GLY A 243 18.10 17.08 2.87
C GLY A 243 18.56 15.68 2.53
N ARG A 244 19.85 15.42 2.79
CA ARG A 244 20.45 14.09 2.67
C ARG A 244 20.24 13.34 3.99
N ILE A 245 19.47 12.26 3.95
CA ILE A 245 19.14 11.43 5.09
C ILE A 245 19.94 10.13 4.97
N GLU A 246 20.65 9.75 6.02
CA GLU A 246 21.41 8.50 6.10
C GLU A 246 20.66 7.57 7.07
N VAL A 247 20.13 6.47 6.55
CA VAL A 247 19.42 5.44 7.32
C VAL A 247 20.36 4.26 7.49
N VAL A 248 20.76 3.99 8.74
CA VAL A 248 21.82 3.03 9.08
C VAL A 248 21.22 1.74 9.60
N TYR A 249 21.69 0.61 9.07
CA TYR A 249 21.32 -0.75 9.48
C TYR A 249 22.55 -1.53 9.99
N ARG A 250 22.36 -2.40 10.99
CA ARG A 250 23.41 -3.27 11.57
C ARG A 250 22.86 -4.46 12.36
#